data_AF-A0A959PZD1-F1
#
_entry.id   AF-A0A959PZD1-F1
#
_cell.length_a   1.000
_cell.length_b   1.000
_cell.length_c   1.000
_cell.angle_alpha   90.00
_cell.angle_beta   90.00
_cell.angle_gamma   90.00
#
_symmetry.space_group_name_H-M   'P 1'
#
loop_
_entity.id
_entity.type
_entity.pdbx_description
1 polymer ?
#
loop_
_entity_poly.entity_id
_entity_poly.type
_entity_poly.pdbx_seq_one_letter_code
_entity_poly.pdbx_strand_id
1 'polypeptide(L)'
;GGSRGGELVLNLASRFNEIDAVMAMVPSNVSLPARYGWGETSSWTFKEEEIPWISASDESLELINNGDFFAGFSRMIQNQKATIKSEIKVERIKAPIQFISASQDEVWPSTLMCNSMVKRLEENNFQHFYEHIELNGGHAEFTRNFGPILEFLKQHLPIKNDS
;
A
#
# COMPACT_ATOMS: atom_id res chain seq x y z
N GLY A 1 4.02 4.15 6.97
CA GLY A 1 3.24 3.09 7.64
C GLY A 1 3.60 1.74 7.06
N GLY A 2 3.50 0.66 7.83
CA GLY A 2 3.80 -0.71 7.39
C GLY A 2 2.57 -1.62 7.33
N SER A 3 2.50 -2.55 6.38
CA SER A 3 1.38 -3.48 6.17
C SER A 3 0.05 -2.73 5.97
N ARG A 4 -0.99 -3.03 6.76
CA ARG A 4 -2.24 -2.24 6.81
C ARG A 4 -2.02 -0.77 7.15
N GLY A 5 -0.98 -0.44 7.90
CA GLY A 5 -0.56 0.94 8.12
C GLY A 5 0.05 1.59 6.88
N GLY A 6 0.60 0.81 5.94
CA GLY A 6 1.03 1.25 4.62
C GLY A 6 -0.16 1.63 3.74
N GLU A 7 -1.17 0.77 3.71
CA GLU A 7 -2.47 1.04 3.06
C GLU A 7 -3.13 2.33 3.62
N LEU A 8 -3.12 2.50 4.94
CA LEU A 8 -3.67 3.68 5.61
C LEU A 8 -2.98 4.97 5.17
N VAL A 9 -1.64 5.04 5.19
CA VAL A 9 -0.93 6.28 4.84
C VAL A 9 -1.14 6.67 3.37
N LEU A 10 -1.28 5.70 2.46
CA LEU A 10 -1.61 5.96 1.06
C LEU A 10 -3.05 6.47 0.91
N ASN A 11 -4.00 5.92 1.67
CA ASN A 11 -5.38 6.40 1.69
C ASN A 11 -5.50 7.83 2.26
N LEU A 12 -4.71 8.17 3.28
CA LEU A 12 -4.65 9.53 3.82
C LEU A 12 -4.01 10.49 2.81
N ALA A 13 -2.82 10.16 2.30
CA ALA A 13 -2.08 11.04 1.39
C ALA A 13 -2.80 11.30 0.06
N SER A 14 -3.65 10.38 -0.40
CA SER A 14 -4.47 10.60 -1.60
C SER A 14 -5.69 11.51 -1.38
N ARG A 15 -5.92 11.96 -0.14
CA ARG A 15 -7.08 12.77 0.28
C ARG A 15 -6.73 14.06 1.02
N PHE A 16 -5.54 14.16 1.60
CA PHE A 16 -5.05 15.32 2.33
C PHE A 16 -3.82 15.91 1.63
N ASN A 17 -3.79 17.23 1.44
CA ASN A 17 -2.68 17.93 0.76
C ASN A 17 -1.58 18.37 1.75
N GLU A 18 -1.83 18.22 3.04
CA GLU A 18 -0.98 18.65 4.15
C GLU A 18 0.15 17.64 4.47
N ILE A 19 0.26 16.56 3.70
CA ILE A 19 1.27 15.53 3.89
C ILE A 19 2.49 15.87 3.04
N ASP A 20 3.65 16.04 3.69
CA ASP A 20 4.89 16.46 3.03
C ASP A 20 5.70 15.30 2.44
N ALA A 21 5.54 14.08 2.94
CA ALA A 21 6.16 12.87 2.38
C ALA A 21 5.39 11.60 2.79
N VAL A 22 5.46 10.56 1.96
CA VAL A 22 4.77 9.29 2.18
C VAL A 22 5.76 8.13 2.09
N MET A 23 5.79 7.29 3.12
CA MET A 23 6.55 6.04 3.11
C MET A 23 5.61 4.88 3.43
N ALA A 24 5.43 3.97 2.47
CA ALA A 24 4.53 2.83 2.56
C ALA A 24 5.34 1.53 2.46
N MET A 25 5.41 0.78 3.56
CA MET A 25 6.17 -0.47 3.68
C MET A 25 5.25 -1.67 3.61
N VAL A 26 5.59 -2.64 2.77
CA VAL A 26 4.76 -3.79 2.38
C VAL A 26 3.27 -3.46 2.23
N PRO A 27 2.91 -2.34 1.56
CA PRO A 27 1.52 -1.91 1.47
C PRO A 27 0.70 -2.79 0.52
N SER A 28 -0.62 -2.74 0.68
CA SER A 28 -1.56 -3.13 -0.37
C SER A 28 -1.75 -1.99 -1.38
N ASN A 29 -1.90 -2.30 -2.67
CA ASN A 29 -2.28 -1.32 -3.71
C ASN A 29 -3.78 -1.01 -3.73
N VAL A 30 -4.59 -1.87 -3.09
CA VAL A 30 -6.04 -1.75 -2.98
C VAL A 30 -6.44 -1.56 -1.52
N SER A 31 -7.58 -0.92 -1.27
CA SER A 31 -8.14 -0.93 0.09
C SER A 31 -8.73 -2.30 0.39
N LEU A 32 -8.31 -2.90 1.49
CA LEU A 32 -8.69 -4.27 1.87
C LEU A 32 -9.97 -4.28 2.73
N PRO A 33 -10.73 -5.38 2.73
CA PRO A 33 -11.88 -5.54 3.62
C PRO A 33 -11.46 -5.52 5.08
N ALA A 34 -12.36 -5.13 5.98
CA ALA A 34 -12.13 -5.22 7.41
C ALA A 34 -11.76 -6.66 7.82
N ARG A 35 -10.73 -6.80 8.67
CA ARG A 35 -10.11 -8.09 9.04
C ARG A 35 -11.08 -9.16 9.56
N TYR A 36 -12.20 -8.76 10.14
CA TYR A 36 -13.20 -9.67 10.73
C TYR A 36 -14.54 -9.69 9.99
N GLY A 37 -14.67 -8.93 8.91
CA GLY A 37 -15.88 -8.85 8.11
C GLY A 37 -15.55 -9.09 6.65
N TRP A 38 -14.74 -10.11 6.35
CA TRP A 38 -14.25 -10.38 4.99
C TRP A 38 -15.41 -10.42 3.98
N GLY A 39 -15.62 -9.34 3.23
CA GLY A 39 -16.73 -9.21 2.27
C GLY A 39 -17.93 -8.38 2.73
N GLU A 40 -17.95 -7.84 3.96
CA GLU A 40 -19.05 -7.03 4.48
C GLU A 40 -18.79 -5.51 4.43
N THR A 41 -17.58 -5.08 4.74
CA THR A 41 -17.28 -3.65 4.88
C THR A 41 -15.81 -3.32 4.61
N SER A 42 -15.57 -2.08 4.17
CA SER A 42 -14.23 -1.51 4.01
C SER A 42 -13.46 -1.47 5.32
N SER A 43 -12.13 -1.54 5.24
CA SER A 43 -11.30 -1.19 6.41
C SER A 43 -11.37 0.30 6.76
N TRP A 44 -11.82 1.16 5.83
CA TRP A 44 -11.70 2.60 5.96
C TRP A 44 -12.98 3.31 5.50
N THR A 45 -13.38 4.30 6.27
CA THR A 45 -14.39 5.28 5.88
C THR A 45 -13.77 6.67 5.81
N PHE A 46 -14.30 7.52 4.94
CA PHE A 46 -13.94 8.92 4.84
C PHE A 46 -15.21 9.74 4.66
N LYS A 47 -15.46 10.68 5.59
CA LYS A 47 -16.69 11.48 5.62
C LYS A 47 -17.96 10.61 5.58
N GLU A 48 -17.99 9.58 6.44
CA GLU A 48 -19.11 8.65 6.57
C GLU A 48 -19.35 7.74 5.35
N GLU A 49 -18.51 7.82 4.32
CA GLU A 49 -18.57 6.94 3.14
C GLU A 49 -17.45 5.90 3.16
N GLU A 50 -17.75 4.67 2.75
CA GLU A 50 -16.71 3.65 2.56
C GLU A 50 -15.71 4.07 1.48
N ILE A 51 -14.42 3.91 1.77
CA ILE A 51 -13.40 3.96 0.74
C ILE A 51 -13.58 2.73 -0.16
N PRO A 52 -13.58 2.87 -1.51
CA PRO A 52 -13.65 1.73 -2.41
C PRO A 52 -12.63 0.66 -2.06
N TRP A 53 -13.11 -0.56 -1.86
CA TRP A 53 -12.35 -1.69 -1.34
C TRP A 53 -12.60 -2.94 -2.17
N ILE A 54 -11.67 -3.90 -2.09
CA ILE A 54 -11.78 -5.16 -2.84
C ILE A 54 -12.51 -6.22 -2.01
N SER A 55 -13.56 -6.82 -2.57
CA SER A 55 -14.21 -7.94 -1.91
C SER A 55 -13.45 -9.25 -2.15
N ALA A 56 -13.41 -10.10 -1.12
CA ALA A 56 -12.83 -11.43 -1.20
C ALA A 56 -13.80 -12.37 -1.92
N SER A 57 -13.30 -13.15 -2.89
CA SER A 57 -14.06 -14.29 -3.42
C SER A 57 -14.10 -15.44 -2.42
N ASP A 58 -15.06 -16.36 -2.53
CA ASP A 58 -15.15 -17.56 -1.68
C ASP A 58 -13.82 -18.34 -1.65
N GLU A 59 -13.17 -18.47 -2.80
CA GLU A 59 -11.88 -19.14 -2.92
C GLU A 59 -10.73 -18.36 -2.23
N SER A 60 -10.76 -17.03 -2.28
CA SER A 60 -9.82 -16.19 -1.53
C SER A 60 -10.01 -16.38 -0.03
N LEU A 61 -11.26 -16.43 0.43
CA LEU A 61 -11.61 -16.67 1.84
C LEU A 61 -11.19 -18.06 2.30
N GLU A 62 -11.42 -19.08 1.48
CA GLU A 62 -11.03 -20.46 1.79
C GLU A 62 -9.52 -20.56 2.03
N LEU A 63 -8.71 -19.96 1.14
CA LEU A 63 -7.25 -19.92 1.27
C LEU A 63 -6.81 -19.19 2.55
N ILE A 64 -7.38 -18.00 2.82
CA ILE A 64 -7.10 -17.21 4.03
C ILE A 64 -7.45 -17.99 5.30
N ASN A 65 -8.62 -18.63 5.33
CA ASN A 65 -9.10 -19.39 6.48
C ASN A 65 -8.25 -20.65 6.74
N ASN A 66 -7.65 -21.22 5.70
CA ASN A 66 -6.70 -22.32 5.79
C ASN A 66 -5.27 -21.87 6.14
N GLY A 67 -5.04 -20.56 6.29
CA GLY A 67 -3.75 -19.97 6.68
C GLY A 67 -2.83 -19.59 5.52
N ASP A 68 -3.24 -19.79 4.27
CA ASP A 68 -2.48 -19.37 3.09
C ASP A 68 -2.88 -17.93 2.69
N PHE A 69 -2.37 -16.98 3.45
CA PHE A 69 -2.64 -15.55 3.23
C PHE A 69 -2.14 -15.10 1.86
N PHE A 70 -0.91 -15.46 1.49
CA PHE A 70 -0.34 -15.05 0.21
C PHE A 70 -1.21 -15.50 -0.96
N ALA A 71 -1.61 -16.77 -1.02
CA ALA A 71 -2.45 -17.27 -2.09
C ALA A 71 -3.85 -16.62 -2.05
N GLY A 72 -4.41 -16.45 -0.85
CA GLY A 72 -5.72 -15.85 -0.67
C GLY A 72 -5.78 -14.39 -1.13
N PHE A 73 -4.84 -13.55 -0.71
CA PHE A 73 -4.76 -12.16 -1.18
C PHE A 73 -4.34 -12.05 -2.65
N SER A 74 -3.46 -12.94 -3.13
CA SER A 74 -3.14 -13.02 -4.56
C SER A 74 -4.40 -13.33 -5.38
N ARG A 75 -5.24 -14.26 -4.92
CA ARG A 75 -6.52 -14.59 -5.54
C ARG A 75 -7.46 -13.40 -5.56
N MET A 76 -7.52 -12.66 -4.46
CA MET A 76 -8.38 -11.48 -4.32
C MET A 76 -8.11 -10.45 -5.43
N ILE A 77 -6.83 -10.16 -5.71
CA ILE A 77 -6.44 -9.14 -6.69
C ILE A 77 -6.35 -9.64 -8.14
N GLN A 78 -6.61 -10.92 -8.42
CA GLN A 78 -6.62 -11.46 -9.79
C GLN A 78 -7.77 -10.89 -10.63
N ASN A 79 -8.89 -10.51 -10.01
CA ASN A 79 -9.99 -9.88 -10.72
C ASN A 79 -9.67 -8.42 -11.04
N GLN A 80 -9.07 -8.18 -12.21
CA GLN A 80 -8.66 -6.85 -12.67
C GLN A 80 -9.75 -5.78 -12.53
N LYS A 81 -11.02 -6.11 -12.84
CA LYS A 81 -12.12 -5.14 -12.74
C LYS A 81 -12.40 -4.74 -11.29
N ALA A 82 -12.32 -5.68 -10.35
CA ALA A 82 -12.47 -5.39 -8.93
C ALA A 82 -11.26 -4.61 -8.41
N THR A 83 -10.04 -5.06 -8.75
CA THR A 83 -8.78 -4.41 -8.40
C THR A 83 -8.78 -2.94 -8.78
N ILE A 84 -9.02 -2.60 -10.06
CA ILE A 84 -9.04 -1.22 -10.56
C ILE A 84 -10.04 -0.32 -9.79
N LYS A 85 -11.20 -0.86 -9.38
CA LYS A 85 -12.21 -0.10 -8.62
C LYS A 85 -11.78 0.18 -7.19
N SER A 86 -10.98 -0.69 -6.61
CA SER A 86 -10.50 -0.65 -5.23
C SER A 86 -9.09 -0.08 -5.05
N GLU A 87 -8.39 0.20 -6.15
CA GLU A 87 -7.04 0.77 -6.14
C GLU A 87 -7.01 2.08 -5.37
N ILE A 88 -6.00 2.21 -4.52
CA ILE A 88 -5.69 3.45 -3.85
C ILE A 88 -5.15 4.42 -4.90
N LYS A 89 -5.74 5.61 -4.95
CA LYS A 89 -5.44 6.62 -5.97
C LYS A 89 -4.15 7.38 -5.66
N VAL A 90 -3.02 6.67 -5.68
CA VAL A 90 -1.69 7.19 -5.37
C VAL A 90 -1.26 8.35 -6.28
N GLU A 91 -1.80 8.41 -7.51
CA GLU A 91 -1.58 9.53 -8.44
C GLU A 91 -2.12 10.87 -7.94
N ARG A 92 -2.98 10.86 -6.92
CA ARG A 92 -3.55 12.09 -6.31
C ARG A 92 -2.70 12.65 -5.17
N ILE A 93 -1.69 11.91 -4.72
CA ILE A 93 -0.78 12.34 -3.65
C ILE A 93 0.04 13.55 -4.14
N LYS A 94 0.24 14.55 -3.28
CA LYS A 94 0.99 15.78 -3.64
C LYS A 94 2.37 15.88 -2.98
N ALA A 95 2.98 14.73 -2.74
CA ALA A 95 4.16 14.56 -1.93
C ALA A 95 5.07 13.49 -2.52
N PRO A 96 6.38 13.50 -2.22
CA PRO A 96 7.26 12.38 -2.50
C PRO A 96 6.76 11.06 -1.90
N ILE A 97 6.90 9.95 -2.63
CA ILE A 97 6.46 8.62 -2.19
C ILE A 97 7.62 7.61 -2.22
N GLN A 98 7.85 6.93 -1.11
CA GLN A 98 8.68 5.72 -1.07
C GLN A 98 7.79 4.49 -0.86
N PHE A 99 7.87 3.55 -1.79
CA PHE A 99 7.34 2.21 -1.61
C PHE A 99 8.47 1.26 -1.19
N ILE A 100 8.23 0.47 -0.16
CA ILE A 100 9.12 -0.63 0.23
C ILE A 100 8.32 -1.92 0.11
N SER A 101 8.76 -2.88 -0.70
CA SER A 101 8.18 -4.23 -0.78
C SER A 101 9.11 -5.28 -0.19
N ALA A 102 8.60 -6.50 -0.06
CA ALA A 102 9.37 -7.67 0.36
C ALA A 102 9.26 -8.76 -0.70
N SER A 103 10.39 -9.30 -1.16
CA SER A 103 10.44 -10.28 -2.25
C SER A 103 9.91 -11.67 -1.86
N GLN A 104 9.86 -11.97 -0.56
CA GLN A 104 9.37 -13.23 0.00
C GLN A 104 8.19 -12.99 0.95
N ASP A 105 7.41 -11.93 0.71
CA ASP A 105 6.24 -11.57 1.51
C ASP A 105 5.26 -12.75 1.58
N GLU A 106 5.06 -13.30 2.78
CA GLU A 106 4.19 -14.44 3.05
C GLU A 106 2.73 -14.06 3.29
N VAL A 107 2.41 -12.76 3.33
CA VAL A 107 1.05 -12.26 3.59
C VAL A 107 0.35 -11.92 2.29
N TRP A 108 0.97 -11.14 1.41
CA TRP A 108 0.40 -10.74 0.12
C TRP A 108 1.50 -10.39 -0.89
N PRO A 109 1.22 -10.32 -2.20
CA PRO A 109 2.26 -10.07 -3.19
C PRO A 109 2.68 -8.59 -3.22
N SER A 110 3.36 -8.10 -2.17
CA SER A 110 3.67 -6.68 -1.98
C SER A 110 4.55 -6.10 -3.10
N THR A 111 5.52 -6.85 -3.65
CA THR A 111 6.29 -6.39 -4.82
C THR A 111 5.37 -6.13 -6.02
N LEU A 112 4.44 -7.04 -6.31
CA LEU A 112 3.49 -6.87 -7.42
C LEU A 112 2.58 -5.66 -7.18
N MET A 113 2.11 -5.49 -5.94
CA MET A 113 1.26 -4.36 -5.54
C MET A 113 2.02 -3.02 -5.65
N CYS A 114 3.27 -2.94 -5.19
CA CYS A 114 4.11 -1.75 -5.34
C CYS A 114 4.38 -1.43 -6.82
N ASN A 115 4.72 -2.44 -7.63
CA ASN A 115 4.90 -2.25 -9.07
C ASN A 115 3.62 -1.73 -9.76
N SER A 116 2.44 -2.20 -9.36
CA SER A 116 1.15 -1.70 -9.85
C SER A 116 0.96 -0.22 -9.51
N MET A 117 1.31 0.21 -8.30
CA MET A 117 1.25 1.61 -7.91
C MET A 117 2.26 2.47 -8.66
N VAL A 118 3.50 2.01 -8.84
CA VAL A 118 4.52 2.68 -9.67
C VAL A 118 4.01 2.90 -11.10
N LYS A 119 3.49 1.84 -11.72
CA LYS A 119 2.90 1.94 -13.07
C LYS A 119 1.76 2.95 -13.12
N ARG A 120 0.90 2.99 -12.10
CA ARG A 120 -0.20 3.97 -12.00
C ARG A 120 0.32 5.41 -11.90
N LEU A 121 1.42 5.64 -11.16
CA LEU A 121 2.07 6.95 -11.10
C LEU A 121 2.60 7.38 -12.48
N GLU A 122 3.27 6.46 -13.19
CA GLU A 122 3.80 6.69 -14.54
C GLU A 122 2.68 7.02 -15.55
N GLU A 123 1.62 6.21 -15.59
CA GLU A 123 0.48 6.39 -16.49
C GLU A 123 -0.27 7.72 -16.26
N ASN A 124 -0.20 8.28 -15.05
CA ASN A 124 -0.83 9.55 -14.69
C ASN A 124 0.15 10.73 -14.68
N ASN A 125 1.39 10.55 -15.18
CA ASN A 125 2.43 11.57 -15.19
C ASN A 125 2.62 12.22 -13.81
N PHE A 126 2.86 11.41 -12.78
CA PHE A 126 3.02 11.90 -11.41
C PHE A 126 4.12 12.97 -11.32
N GLN A 127 3.82 14.08 -10.65
CA GLN A 127 4.66 15.29 -10.66
C GLN A 127 5.64 15.38 -9.49
N HIS A 128 5.55 14.46 -8.53
CA HIS A 128 6.42 14.42 -7.35
C HIS A 128 7.39 13.25 -7.45
N PHE A 129 8.45 13.28 -6.64
CA PHE A 129 9.42 12.19 -6.58
C PHE A 129 8.74 10.89 -6.13
N TYR A 130 9.11 9.76 -6.72
CA TYR A 130 8.74 8.47 -6.19
C TYR A 130 9.87 7.47 -6.39
N GLU A 131 9.93 6.48 -5.51
CA GLU A 131 10.82 5.34 -5.66
C GLU A 131 10.17 4.07 -5.11
N HIS A 132 10.64 2.92 -5.61
CA HIS A 132 10.27 1.61 -5.10
C HIS A 132 11.53 0.81 -4.82
N ILE A 133 11.63 0.33 -3.57
CA ILE A 133 12.73 -0.48 -3.07
C ILE A 133 12.17 -1.85 -2.69
N GLU A 134 12.76 -2.90 -3.24
CA GLU A 134 12.47 -4.27 -2.86
C GLU A 134 13.48 -4.75 -1.83
N LEU A 135 12.99 -5.19 -0.66
CA LEU A 135 13.81 -5.84 0.36
C LEU A 135 13.78 -7.36 0.16
N ASN A 136 14.93 -7.99 0.41
CA ASN A 136 15.00 -9.44 0.45
C ASN A 136 14.55 -9.96 1.82
N GLY A 137 13.38 -10.57 1.90
CA GLY A 137 12.82 -11.14 3.13
C GLY A 137 11.31 -11.22 3.12
N GLY A 138 10.74 -11.56 4.28
CA GLY A 138 9.30 -11.70 4.48
C GLY A 138 8.58 -10.39 4.79
N HIS A 139 7.29 -10.47 5.12
CA HIS A 139 6.41 -9.32 5.33
C HIS A 139 6.93 -8.34 6.41
N ALA A 140 7.61 -8.85 7.43
CA ALA A 140 8.18 -8.04 8.51
C ALA A 140 9.59 -7.47 8.20
N GLU A 141 10.17 -7.72 7.02
CA GLU A 141 11.57 -7.37 6.74
C GLU A 141 11.85 -5.86 6.82
N PHE A 142 10.83 -5.03 6.55
CA PHE A 142 10.94 -3.58 6.70
C PHE A 142 11.26 -3.13 8.15
N THR A 143 10.97 -3.94 9.17
CA THR A 143 11.29 -3.61 10.57
C THR A 143 12.77 -3.84 10.91
N ARG A 144 13.56 -4.36 9.97
CA ARG A 144 14.99 -4.64 10.14
C ARG A 144 15.87 -3.79 9.22
N ASN A 145 15.27 -3.12 8.22
CA ASN A 145 15.97 -2.39 7.18
C ASN A 145 15.52 -0.92 7.12
N PHE A 146 15.92 -0.13 8.12
CA PHE A 146 15.55 1.28 8.21
C PHE A 146 16.41 2.23 7.36
N GLY A 147 17.53 1.75 6.83
CA GLY A 147 18.47 2.57 6.04
C GLY A 147 17.79 3.37 4.93
N PRO A 148 17.06 2.70 4.01
CA PRO A 148 16.35 3.39 2.93
C PRO A 148 15.31 4.43 3.40
N ILE A 149 14.63 4.14 4.51
CA ILE A 149 13.65 5.05 5.11
C ILE A 149 14.34 6.32 5.61
N LEU A 150 15.48 6.16 6.31
CA LEU A 150 16.25 7.29 6.83
C LEU A 150 16.87 8.14 5.71
N GLU A 151 17.31 7.52 4.62
CA GLU A 151 17.85 8.23 3.45
C GLU A 151 16.77 9.08 2.77
N PHE A 152 15.60 8.50 2.52
CA PHE A 152 14.46 9.22 1.95
C PHE A 152 14.02 10.41 2.83
N LEU A 153 13.94 10.20 4.16
CA LEU A 153 13.63 11.27 5.10
C LEU A 153 14.64 12.42 5.03
N LYS A 154 15.95 12.12 5.00
CA LYS A 154 16.98 13.16 4.91
C LYS A 154 16.89 13.96 3.61
N GLN A 155 16.52 13.30 2.51
CA GLN A 155 16.43 13.92 1.19
C GLN A 155 15.16 14.76 1.01
N HIS A 156 14.02 14.29 1.51
CA HIS A 156 12.71 14.88 1.21
C HIS A 156 12.06 15.61 2.39
N LEU A 157 12.56 15.42 3.60
CA LEU A 157 12.15 16.12 4.81
C LEU A 157 13.38 16.63 5.58
N PRO A 158 14.23 17.47 4.96
CA PRO A 158 15.40 18.00 5.65
C PRO A 158 14.95 18.85 6.84
N ILE A 159 15.48 18.52 8.02
CA ILE A 159 15.31 19.37 9.20
C ILE A 159 15.97 20.71 8.87
N LYS A 160 15.17 21.78 8.80
CA LYS A 160 15.71 23.12 8.84
C LYS A 160 16.33 23.29 10.23
N ASN A 161 17.65 23.30 10.29
CA ASN A 161 18.31 23.78 11.49
C ASN A 161 18.04 25.29 11.52
N ASP A 162 17.16 25.73 12.41
CA ASP A 162 17.03 27.14 12.73
C ASP A 162 18.36 27.59 13.36
N SER A 163 19.22 28.19 12.54
CA SER A 163 20.46 28.87 12.93
C SER A 163 20.18 30.31 13.29
#